data_AF-A0AAD3NGQ1-F1
#
_entry.id   AF-A0AAD3NGQ1-F1
#
_cell.length_a   1.000
_cell.length_b   1.000
_cell.length_c   1.000
_cell.angle_alpha   90.00
_cell.angle_beta   90.00
_cell.angle_gamma   90.00
#
_symmetry.space_group_name_H-M   'P 1'
#
loop_
_entity.id
_entity.type
_entity.pdbx_description
1 polymer ?
#
loop_
_entity_poly.entity_id
_entity_poly.type
_entity_poly.pdbx_seq_one_letter_code
_entity_poly.pdbx_strand_id
1 'polypeptide(L)'
;MNRFNSTVPVDQYLAESNVLFYLSDAVTQLLEHKEEYTQFGVIRYFAEYFSSVKNSNHILFREYSYIKATPHNRASFIRVFWRCYRQIGKSGDLLSMLEYRSHIVSRLLWEMVQSAARLGRVPNTVIAPTSTPPSSSPL
;
A
#
# COMPACT_ATOMS: atom_id res chain seq x y z
N MET A 1 17.43 -17.75 -20.47
CA MET A 1 16.21 -16.94 -20.73
C MET A 1 16.46 -15.52 -20.24
N ASN A 2 16.71 -14.59 -21.18
CA ASN A 2 16.89 -13.17 -20.87
C ASN A 2 15.56 -12.58 -20.40
N ARG A 3 15.47 -12.28 -19.10
CA ARG A 3 14.27 -11.72 -18.45
C ARG A 3 14.18 -10.19 -18.54
N PHE A 4 14.95 -9.57 -19.43
CA PHE A 4 15.11 -8.11 -19.55
C PHE A 4 14.41 -7.50 -20.78
N ASN A 5 13.64 -8.28 -21.54
CA ASN A 5 12.80 -7.71 -22.59
C ASN A 5 11.41 -7.43 -22.03
N SER A 6 11.25 -6.22 -21.49
CA SER A 6 9.97 -5.55 -21.56
C SER A 6 10.26 -4.06 -21.71
N THR A 7 9.97 -3.52 -22.88
CA THR A 7 9.94 -2.09 -23.18
C THR A 7 8.78 -1.44 -22.42
N VAL A 8 8.78 -1.57 -21.09
CA VAL A 8 7.86 -0.84 -20.23
C VAL A 8 8.40 0.58 -20.15
N PRO A 9 7.63 1.60 -20.55
CA PRO A 9 8.02 2.99 -20.38
C PRO A 9 8.44 3.24 -18.92
N VAL A 10 9.48 4.05 -18.71
CA VAL A 10 10.03 4.32 -17.38
C VAL A 10 8.93 4.76 -16.41
N ASP A 11 8.03 5.62 -16.85
CA ASP A 11 6.91 6.12 -16.04
C ASP A 11 5.97 4.99 -15.58
N GLN A 12 5.70 4.03 -16.46
CA GLN A 12 4.87 2.88 -16.14
C GLN A 12 5.57 1.94 -15.15
N TYR A 13 6.87 1.68 -15.33
CA TYR A 13 7.65 0.89 -14.39
C TYR A 13 7.68 1.56 -13.00
N LEU A 14 7.87 2.87 -12.94
CA LEU A 14 7.90 3.63 -11.69
C LEU A 14 6.53 3.63 -11.00
N ALA A 15 5.44 3.76 -11.75
CA ALA A 15 4.09 3.72 -11.23
C ALA A 15 3.72 2.34 -10.67
N GLU A 16 4.06 1.25 -11.37
CA GLU A 16 3.74 -0.11 -10.94
C GLU A 16 4.61 -0.56 -9.75
N SER A 17 5.89 -0.22 -9.77
CA SER A 17 6.85 -0.68 -8.76
C SER A 17 6.75 0.06 -7.43
N ASN A 18 6.13 1.26 -7.41
CA ASN A 18 6.10 2.16 -6.25
C ASN A 18 7.51 2.52 -5.72
N VAL A 19 8.54 2.44 -6.56
CA VAL A 19 9.94 2.65 -6.14
C VAL A 19 10.17 4.05 -5.56
N LEU A 20 9.52 5.08 -6.11
CA LEU A 20 9.65 6.45 -5.61
C LEU A 20 9.09 6.61 -4.19
N PHE A 21 8.01 5.89 -3.85
CA PHE A 21 7.46 5.87 -2.49
C PHE A 21 8.48 5.30 -1.49
N TYR A 22 9.08 4.15 -1.83
CA TYR A 22 10.08 3.51 -0.99
C TYR A 22 11.37 4.32 -0.89
N LEU A 23 11.79 4.97 -1.98
CA LEU A 23 12.95 5.84 -1.96
C LEU A 23 12.71 7.06 -1.05
N SER A 24 11.54 7.69 -1.16
CA SER A 24 11.17 8.81 -0.29
C SER A 24 11.13 8.40 1.18
N ASP A 25 10.51 7.25 1.48
CA ASP A 25 10.47 6.71 2.85
C ASP A 25 11.87 6.41 3.41
N ALA A 26 12.74 5.80 2.62
CA ALA A 26 14.12 5.50 3.02
C ALA A 26 14.92 6.79 3.28
N VAL A 27 14.79 7.79 2.41
CA VAL A 27 15.45 9.08 2.63
C VAL A 27 14.93 9.76 3.89
N THR A 28 13.61 9.78 4.12
CA THR A 28 13.02 10.36 5.34
C THR A 28 13.58 9.70 6.61
N GLN A 29 13.58 8.37 6.69
CA GLN A 29 14.15 7.65 7.85
C GLN A 29 15.64 7.92 8.03
N LEU A 30 16.41 7.94 6.93
CA LEU A 30 17.84 8.24 6.98
C LEU A 30 18.09 9.65 7.53
N LEU A 31 17.26 10.62 7.15
CA LEU A 31 17.37 12.00 7.61
C LEU A 31 16.95 12.18 9.07
N GLU A 32 15.96 11.42 9.54
CA GLU A 32 15.48 11.44 10.92
C GLU A 32 16.48 10.77 11.89
N HIS A 33 17.18 9.73 11.45
CA HIS A 33 18.04 8.89 12.29
C HIS A 33 19.48 8.80 11.75
N LYS A 34 20.03 9.94 11.32
CA LYS A 34 21.34 10.01 10.63
C LYS A 34 22.46 9.34 11.41
N GLU A 35 22.50 9.52 12.72
CA GLU A 35 23.61 9.06 13.57
C GLU A 35 23.67 7.53 13.71
N GLU A 36 22.52 6.85 13.59
CA GLU A 36 22.41 5.39 13.66
C GLU A 36 22.76 4.74 12.32
N TYR A 37 22.23 5.29 11.22
CA TYR A 37 22.34 4.66 9.90
C TYR A 37 23.60 5.02 9.12
N THR A 38 24.26 6.15 9.42
CA THR A 38 25.48 6.56 8.70
C THR A 38 26.76 5.88 9.21
N GLN A 39 26.74 5.26 10.39
CA GLN A 39 27.91 4.55 10.96
C GLN A 39 28.48 3.48 10.03
N PHE A 40 27.60 2.93 9.20
CA PHE A 40 27.84 1.77 8.37
C PHE A 40 27.85 2.08 6.87
N GLY A 41 27.71 3.36 6.52
CA GLY A 41 27.66 3.86 5.17
C GLY A 41 26.27 3.88 4.57
N VAL A 42 25.94 5.00 3.91
CA VAL A 42 24.64 5.27 3.27
C VAL A 42 24.29 4.22 2.21
N ILE A 43 25.28 3.70 1.48
CA ILE A 43 25.07 2.67 0.45
C ILE A 43 24.51 1.39 1.09
N ARG A 44 25.08 0.97 2.23
CA ARG A 44 24.63 -0.24 2.93
C ARG A 44 23.23 -0.07 3.49
N TYR A 45 22.93 1.10 4.05
CA TYR A 45 21.58 1.44 4.49
C TYR A 45 20.54 1.23 3.38
N PHE A 46 20.74 1.81 2.19
CA PHE A 46 19.80 1.64 1.09
C PHE A 46 19.69 0.18 0.63
N ALA A 47 20.81 -0.55 0.57
CA ALA A 47 20.81 -1.96 0.21
C ALA A 47 19.98 -2.80 1.20
N GLU A 48 20.15 -2.57 2.51
CA GLU A 48 19.40 -3.25 3.57
C GLU A 48 17.91 -2.88 3.54
N TYR A 49 17.59 -1.60 3.34
CA TYR A 49 16.22 -1.11 3.22
C TYR A 49 15.48 -1.79 2.06
N PHE A 50 16.04 -1.76 0.84
CA PHE A 50 15.38 -2.37 -0.32
C PHE A 50 15.38 -3.90 -0.24
N SER A 51 16.37 -4.52 0.41
CA SER A 51 16.32 -5.95 0.75
C SER A 51 15.15 -6.26 1.69
N SER A 52 14.90 -5.40 2.69
CA SER A 52 13.75 -5.52 3.58
C SER A 52 12.42 -5.41 2.84
N VAL A 53 12.29 -4.44 1.91
CA VAL A 53 11.10 -4.27 1.05
C VAL A 53 10.87 -5.52 0.19
N LYS A 54 11.92 -6.02 -0.46
CA LYS A 54 11.87 -7.25 -1.26
C LYS A 54 11.44 -8.46 -0.43
N ASN A 55 11.90 -8.55 0.82
CA ASN A 55 11.63 -9.66 1.72
C ASN A 55 10.34 -9.48 2.56
N SER A 56 9.57 -8.41 2.33
CA SER A 56 8.33 -8.10 3.06
C SER A 56 8.52 -7.80 4.57
N ASN A 57 9.73 -7.48 5.02
CA ASN A 57 10.01 -7.19 6.43
C ASN A 57 9.86 -5.70 6.77
N HIS A 58 9.80 -4.83 5.77
CA HIS A 58 9.73 -3.36 5.88
C HIS A 58 8.45 -2.83 6.56
N ILE A 59 7.51 -3.70 6.89
CA ILE A 59 6.25 -3.36 7.57
C ILE A 59 6.39 -3.37 9.11
N LEU A 60 7.47 -3.96 9.64
CA LEU A 60 7.67 -4.07 11.09
C LEU A 60 7.93 -2.69 11.69
N PHE A 61 7.32 -2.44 12.85
CA PHE A 61 7.43 -1.16 13.58
C PHE A 61 7.02 0.08 12.76
N ARG A 62 6.14 -0.10 11.78
CA ARG A 62 5.61 1.01 10.97
C ARG A 62 4.21 1.39 11.39
N GLU A 63 3.92 2.68 11.23
CA GLU A 63 2.57 3.18 11.40
C GLU A 63 1.59 2.60 10.38
N TYR A 64 0.32 2.59 10.75
CA TYR A 64 -0.75 2.11 9.89
C TYR A 64 -0.86 2.90 8.57
N SER A 65 -0.56 4.21 8.60
CA SER A 65 -0.48 5.09 7.43
C SER A 65 0.45 4.53 6.34
N TYR A 66 1.62 4.03 6.73
CA TYR A 66 2.58 3.38 5.85
C TYR A 66 2.06 2.03 5.34
N ILE A 67 1.45 1.23 6.20
CA ILE A 67 0.92 -0.11 5.85
C ILE A 67 -0.13 -0.01 4.74
N LYS A 68 -1.04 0.97 4.81
CA LYS A 68 -2.09 1.15 3.81
C LYS A 68 -1.62 1.78 2.50
N ALA A 69 -0.44 2.40 2.47
CA ALA A 69 0.02 3.26 1.37
C ALA A 69 0.16 2.53 0.02
N THR A 70 0.68 1.29 0.01
CA THR A 70 0.89 0.53 -1.23
C THR A 70 0.24 -0.86 -1.17
N PRO A 71 -0.15 -1.45 -2.32
CA PRO A 71 -0.62 -2.84 -2.36
C PRO A 71 0.40 -3.84 -1.77
N HIS A 72 1.69 -3.63 -2.04
CA HIS A 72 2.77 -4.48 -1.54
C HIS A 72 2.92 -4.39 -0.01
N ASN A 73 2.76 -3.20 0.58
CA ASN A 73 2.79 -3.02 2.04
C ASN A 73 1.67 -3.80 2.71
N ARG A 74 0.45 -3.70 2.19
CA ARG A 74 -0.71 -4.45 2.71
C ARG A 74 -0.50 -5.96 2.63
N ALA A 75 -0.01 -6.46 1.48
CA ALA A 75 0.29 -7.88 1.31
C ALA A 75 1.41 -8.36 2.26
N SER A 76 2.45 -7.54 2.42
CA SER A 76 3.57 -7.82 3.32
C SER A 76 3.14 -7.87 4.79
N PHE A 77 2.27 -6.94 5.20
CA PHE A 77 1.66 -6.94 6.53
C PHE A 77 0.89 -8.23 6.81
N ILE A 78 0.01 -8.66 5.91
CA ILE A 78 -0.74 -9.92 6.06
C ILE A 78 0.20 -11.11 6.18
N ARG A 79 1.27 -11.15 5.37
CA ARG A 79 2.27 -12.23 5.39
C ARG A 79 2.99 -12.32 6.74
N VAL A 80 3.50 -11.20 7.24
CA VAL A 80 4.22 -11.14 8.52
C VAL A 80 3.27 -11.43 9.68
N PHE A 81 2.08 -10.83 9.67
CA PHE A 81 1.03 -11.09 10.64
C PHE A 81 0.70 -12.58 10.74
N TRP A 82 0.50 -13.23 9.59
CA TRP A 82 0.22 -14.67 9.55
C TRP A 82 1.39 -15.52 10.04
N ARG A 83 2.62 -15.14 9.73
CA ARG A 83 3.82 -15.84 10.21
C ARG A 83 3.91 -15.79 11.74
N CYS A 84 3.72 -14.62 12.33
CA CYS A 84 3.71 -14.44 13.79
C CYS A 84 2.56 -15.24 14.43
N TYR A 85 1.36 -15.16 13.85
CA TYR A 85 0.19 -15.88 14.35
C TYR A 85 0.37 -17.40 14.33
N ARG A 86 0.92 -17.96 13.25
CA ARG A 86 1.21 -19.40 13.14
C ARG A 86 2.24 -19.87 14.17
N GLN A 87 3.17 -19.01 14.55
CA GLN A 87 4.14 -19.30 15.60
C GLN A 87 3.48 -19.31 16.98
N ILE A 88 2.59 -18.36 17.26
CA ILE A 88 1.82 -18.29 18.52
C ILE A 88 0.85 -19.47 18.67
N GLY A 89 0.15 -19.87 17.59
CA GLY A 89 -0.74 -21.04 17.61
C GLY A 89 -0.01 -22.37 17.86
N LYS A 90 1.31 -22.43 17.61
CA LYS A 90 2.16 -23.58 17.96
C LYS A 90 2.62 -23.57 19.41
N SER A 91 2.63 -22.41 20.08
CA SER A 91 3.02 -22.27 21.48
C SER A 91 1.86 -22.49 22.47
N GLY A 92 0.69 -22.94 22.00
CA GLY A 92 -0.43 -23.37 22.86
C GLY A 92 -1.22 -22.26 23.55
N ASP A 93 -0.78 -21.00 23.45
CA ASP A 93 -1.43 -19.84 24.05
C ASP A 93 -2.53 -19.31 23.13
N LEU A 94 -3.61 -20.09 23.05
CA LEU A 94 -4.75 -19.82 22.19
C LEU A 94 -5.68 -18.81 22.86
N LEU A 95 -5.26 -17.54 22.93
CA LEU A 95 -6.25 -16.45 22.99
C LEU A 95 -7.19 -16.66 21.80
N SER A 96 -8.49 -16.81 22.10
CA SER A 96 -9.50 -17.35 21.19
C SER A 96 -9.42 -16.65 19.83
N MET A 97 -9.34 -17.45 18.77
CA MET A 97 -9.31 -17.00 17.36
C MET A 97 -10.43 -16.00 17.02
N LEU A 98 -11.54 -16.01 17.78
CA LEU A 98 -12.67 -15.10 17.64
C LEU A 98 -12.40 -13.69 18.21
N GLU A 99 -11.67 -13.59 19.33
CA GLU A 99 -11.46 -12.34 20.05
C GLU A 99 -10.46 -11.44 19.30
N TYR A 100 -9.44 -12.02 18.67
CA TYR A 100 -8.45 -11.27 17.88
C TYR A 100 -8.95 -10.92 16.46
N ARG A 101 -9.74 -11.81 15.82
CA ARG A 101 -10.37 -11.52 14.52
C ARG A 101 -11.35 -10.35 14.60
N SER A 102 -12.04 -10.20 15.72
CA SER A 102 -13.10 -9.19 15.88
C SER A 102 -12.61 -7.74 15.82
N HIS A 103 -11.41 -7.41 16.33
CA HIS A 103 -11.00 -6.00 16.45
C HIS A 103 -10.06 -5.50 15.35
N ILE A 104 -9.02 -6.25 15.01
CA ILE A 104 -8.01 -5.77 14.04
C ILE A 104 -8.43 -6.09 12.59
N VAL A 105 -8.92 -7.32 12.36
CA VAL A 105 -9.35 -7.73 11.01
C VAL A 105 -10.62 -7.00 10.62
N SER A 106 -11.62 -6.88 11.52
CA SER A 106 -12.85 -6.13 11.22
C SER A 106 -12.60 -4.67 10.90
N ARG A 107 -11.65 -4.01 11.57
CA ARG A 107 -11.30 -2.62 11.29
C ARG A 107 -10.58 -2.45 9.95
N LEU A 108 -9.66 -3.36 9.62
CA LEU A 108 -8.99 -3.39 8.33
C LEU A 108 -9.99 -3.69 7.18
N LEU A 109 -10.87 -4.69 7.37
CA LEU A 109 -11.91 -5.04 6.41
C LEU A 109 -12.91 -3.90 6.22
N TRP A 110 -13.33 -3.24 7.31
CA TRP A 110 -14.27 -2.12 7.26
C TRP A 110 -13.70 -0.93 6.47
N GLU A 111 -12.43 -0.57 6.70
CA GLU A 111 -11.79 0.51 5.95
C GLU A 111 -11.59 0.15 4.47
N MET A 112 -11.30 -1.12 4.16
CA MET A 112 -11.22 -1.62 2.78
C MET A 112 -12.59 -1.60 2.09
N VAL A 113 -13.66 -2.03 2.76
CA VAL A 113 -15.04 -2.01 2.27
C VAL A 113 -15.52 -0.57 2.06
N GLN A 114 -15.27 0.35 3.00
CA GLN A 114 -15.60 1.77 2.86
C GLN A 114 -14.86 2.43 1.69
N SER A 115 -13.60 2.07 1.47
CA SER A 115 -12.81 2.61 0.35
C SER A 115 -13.29 2.08 -1.00
N ALA A 116 -13.67 0.79 -1.07
CA ALA A 116 -14.31 0.22 -2.26
C ALA A 116 -15.71 0.81 -2.53
N ALA A 117 -16.51 1.05 -1.49
CA ALA A 117 -17.83 1.66 -1.60
C ALA A 117 -17.78 3.11 -2.11
N ARG A 118 -16.73 3.87 -1.75
CA ARG A 118 -16.49 5.22 -2.28
C ARG A 118 -16.10 5.23 -3.77
N LEU A 119 -15.37 4.22 -4.24
CA LEU A 119 -15.01 4.06 -5.65
C LEU A 119 -16.19 3.60 -6.52
N GLY A 120 -17.15 2.86 -5.94
CA GLY A 120 -18.41 2.48 -6.61
C GLY A 120 -19.44 3.61 -6.71
N ARG A 121 -19.22 4.74 -6.03
CA ARG A 121 -20.08 5.93 -6.11
C ARG A 121 -19.48 6.92 -7.10
N VAL A 122 -19.53 6.57 -8.39
CA VAL A 122 -19.51 7.58 -9.46
C VAL A 122 -20.67 8.53 -9.18
N PRO A 123 -20.45 9.84 -9.00
CA PRO A 123 -21.55 10.77 -8.89
C PRO A 123 -22.30 10.72 -10.22
N ASN A 124 -23.56 10.31 -10.20
CA ASN A 124 -24.50 10.67 -11.27
C ASN A 124 -24.41 12.17 -11.43
N THR A 125 -23.64 12.60 -12.42
CA THR A 125 -23.59 13.99 -12.85
C THR A 125 -24.99 14.26 -13.36
N VAL A 126 -25.68 15.13 -12.63
CA VAL A 126 -26.95 15.71 -12.98
C VAL A 126 -26.80 16.28 -14.40
N ILE A 127 -27.34 15.58 -15.39
CA ILE A 127 -27.61 16.19 -16.70
C ILE A 127 -28.83 17.07 -16.46
N ALA A 128 -28.57 18.35 -16.19
CA ALA A 128 -29.60 19.38 -16.25
C ALA A 128 -30.16 19.41 -17.69
N PRO A 129 -31.49 19.39 -17.89
CA PRO A 129 -32.04 19.57 -19.23
C PRO A 129 -31.87 21.04 -19.61
N THR A 130 -30.93 21.31 -20.52
CA THR A 130 -30.87 22.59 -21.25
C THR A 130 -32.12 22.70 -22.12
N SER A 131 -33.11 23.47 -21.68
CA SER A 131 -34.21 23.94 -22.52
C SER A 131 -33.82 25.28 -23.13
N THR A 132 -33.38 25.28 -24.40
CA THR A 132 -33.45 26.43 -25.30
C THR A 132 -34.26 26.04 -26.54
N PRO A 133 -35.07 26.96 -27.10
CA PRO A 133 -36.19 26.62 -27.98
C PRO A 133 -35.74 26.33 -29.42
N PRO A 134 -36.53 25.60 -30.24
CA PRO A 134 -36.19 25.38 -31.63
C PRO A 134 -36.45 26.66 -32.45
N SER A 135 -35.45 27.04 -33.23
CA SER A 135 -35.56 27.98 -34.34
C SER A 135 -36.53 27.42 -35.40
N SER A 136 -37.61 28.14 -35.66
CA SER A 136 -38.52 27.87 -36.78
C SER A 136 -38.11 28.69 -38.00
N SER A 137 -37.76 28.00 -39.09
CA SER A 137 -37.96 28.31 -40.53
C SER A 137 -37.17 27.27 -41.35
N PRO A 138 -37.53 26.87 -42.59
CA PRO A 138 -38.50 27.49 -43.51
C PRO A 138 -39.48 26.50 -44.20
N LEU A 139 -40.62 27.02 -44.68
CA LEU A 139 -41.20 26.85 -46.03
C LEU A 139 -42.50 27.65 -46.13
#